data_AF-A0A9E2W5U0-F1
#
_entry.id   AF-A0A9E2W5U0-F1
#
_cell.length_a   1.000
_cell.length_b   1.000
_cell.length_c   1.000
_cell.angle_alpha   90.00
_cell.angle_beta   90.00
_cell.angle_gamma   90.00
#
_symmetry.space_group_name_H-M   'P 1'
#
loop_
_entity.id
_entity.type
_entity.pdbx_description
1 polymer ?
#
loop_
_entity_poly.entity_id
_entity_poly.type
_entity_poly.pdbx_seq_one_letter_code
_entity_poly.pdbx_strand_id
1 'polypeptide(L)'
;MEQITNRTIFIALVFLLVIVASCKDNRNLWLTKTKINTQKVAEGVIEIDTLDVAPEKGIYIVNVVEYGALGKFSLRNVIIKQLRNGQSLEYLIEKHSNCLLRISKEYLAFVDESENKGWGWYYVKGNQISNSLPKSQQLIDSLKLLPENKDFYIGESNGIFFFNKNGRRIKSINYGNLVTKIASLDFESLDYKLYKLVAGDIEAISANGNDLLKQSDGIYFIPSPGYKVVAKFNKMKIYGVVDSISQLSNPPENIEFNLQE
;
A
#
# COMPACT_ATOMS: atom_id res chain seq x y z
N MET A 1 -20.19 -43.27 -31.35
CA MET A 1 -18.82 -42.80 -31.04
C MET A 1 -18.85 -41.27 -30.91
N GLU A 2 -19.74 -40.75 -30.05
CA GLU A 2 -20.10 -39.32 -30.00
C GLU A 2 -20.77 -39.02 -28.65
N GLN A 3 -20.04 -39.11 -27.54
CA GLN A 3 -20.58 -38.67 -26.24
C GLN A 3 -19.52 -38.25 -25.22
N ILE A 4 -18.23 -38.42 -25.53
CA ILE A 4 -17.12 -38.18 -24.59
C ILE A 4 -16.56 -36.74 -24.72
N THR A 5 -16.78 -36.06 -25.84
CA THR A 5 -16.18 -34.74 -26.12
C THR A 5 -16.82 -33.57 -25.37
N ASN A 6 -18.11 -33.66 -24.99
CA ASN A 6 -18.81 -32.53 -24.35
C ASN A 6 -18.58 -32.42 -22.84
N ARG A 7 -18.24 -33.51 -22.13
CA ARG A 7 -18.04 -33.46 -20.67
C ARG A 7 -16.69 -32.86 -20.27
N THR A 8 -15.66 -33.05 -21.08
CA THR A 8 -14.30 -32.56 -20.79
C THR A 8 -14.18 -31.05 -21.00
N ILE A 9 -14.89 -30.50 -21.99
CA ILE A 9 -14.93 -29.04 -22.25
C ILE A 9 -15.69 -28.31 -21.13
N PHE A 10 -16.74 -28.91 -20.57
CA PHE A 10 -17.52 -28.31 -19.49
C PHE A 10 -16.74 -28.25 -18.16
N ILE A 11 -15.94 -29.29 -17.85
CA ILE A 11 -15.08 -29.31 -16.65
C ILE A 11 -13.91 -28.33 -16.80
N ALA A 12 -13.37 -28.15 -18.02
CA ALA A 12 -12.34 -27.15 -18.27
C ALA A 12 -12.85 -25.70 -18.12
N LEU A 13 -14.11 -25.42 -18.48
CA LEU A 13 -14.74 -24.11 -18.29
C LEU A 13 -15.10 -23.82 -16.82
N VAL A 14 -15.47 -24.85 -16.05
CA VAL A 14 -15.73 -24.73 -14.61
C VAL A 14 -14.44 -24.60 -13.79
N PHE A 15 -13.32 -25.16 -14.25
CA PHE A 15 -11.99 -24.92 -13.66
C PHE A 15 -11.30 -23.63 -14.13
N LEU A 16 -11.71 -23.04 -15.26
CA LEU A 16 -11.30 -21.67 -15.62
C LEU A 16 -12.10 -20.60 -14.87
N LEU A 17 -13.18 -21.00 -14.19
CA LEU A 17 -13.86 -20.27 -13.12
C LEU A 17 -13.30 -20.66 -11.74
N VAL A 18 -12.01 -21.03 -11.66
CA VAL A 18 -11.24 -20.87 -10.42
C VAL A 18 -11.15 -19.38 -10.16
N ILE A 19 -12.20 -18.89 -9.51
CA ILE A 19 -12.22 -17.89 -8.45
C ILE A 19 -10.95 -17.06 -8.47
N VAL A 20 -10.87 -16.14 -9.43
CA VAL A 20 -10.15 -14.89 -9.20
C VAL A 20 -11.00 -14.24 -8.11
N ALA A 21 -10.73 -14.56 -6.85
CA ALA A 21 -11.32 -13.89 -5.70
C ALA A 21 -10.87 -12.45 -5.84
N SER A 22 -11.69 -11.64 -6.51
CA SER A 22 -11.40 -10.25 -6.72
C SER A 22 -11.43 -9.57 -5.36
N CYS A 23 -10.48 -8.68 -5.10
CA CYS A 23 -10.46 -7.88 -3.87
C CYS A 23 -11.75 -7.05 -3.67
N LYS A 24 -12.60 -6.93 -4.71
CA LYS A 24 -13.75 -6.02 -4.85
C LYS A 24 -14.86 -6.09 -3.81
N ASP A 25 -15.07 -7.22 -3.12
CA ASP A 25 -16.20 -7.34 -2.18
C ASP A 25 -15.83 -7.07 -0.72
N ASN A 26 -14.59 -6.67 -0.44
CA ASN A 26 -14.14 -6.55 0.93
C ASN A 26 -14.33 -5.14 1.51
N ARG A 27 -15.51 -4.89 2.10
CA ARG A 27 -15.82 -3.64 2.81
C ARG A 27 -15.49 -3.65 4.30
N ASN A 28 -14.91 -4.74 4.80
CA ASN A 28 -14.69 -4.93 6.24
C ASN A 28 -13.20 -5.06 6.56
N LEU A 29 -12.82 -4.55 7.72
CA LEU A 29 -11.50 -4.77 8.33
C LEU A 29 -11.69 -5.68 9.53
N TRP A 30 -11.04 -6.84 9.50
CA TRP A 30 -11.05 -7.82 10.56
C TRP A 30 -9.73 -7.80 11.32
N LEU A 31 -9.84 -7.72 12.64
CA LEU A 31 -8.73 -7.83 13.55
C LEU A 31 -8.89 -9.09 14.40
N THR A 32 -7.95 -10.02 14.29
CA THR A 32 -7.93 -11.26 15.09
C THR A 32 -6.85 -11.16 16.15
N LYS A 33 -7.21 -11.38 17.41
CA LYS A 33 -6.25 -11.35 18.51
C LYS A 33 -5.17 -12.39 18.26
N THR A 34 -3.93 -12.00 18.49
CA THR A 34 -2.78 -12.83 18.18
C THR A 34 -1.69 -12.68 19.24
N LYS A 35 -0.61 -13.43 19.07
CA LYS A 35 0.58 -13.30 19.90
C LYS A 35 1.84 -13.48 19.06
N ILE A 36 2.71 -12.48 19.11
CA ILE A 36 4.05 -12.52 18.52
C ILE A 36 4.94 -13.34 19.47
N ASN A 37 5.67 -14.29 18.90
CA ASN A 37 6.59 -15.13 19.67
C ASN A 37 7.88 -14.35 19.94
N THR A 38 8.01 -13.77 21.13
CA THR A 38 9.16 -12.97 21.54
C THR A 38 10.48 -13.74 21.58
N GLN A 39 10.44 -15.05 21.82
CA GLN A 39 11.64 -15.90 21.75
C GLN A 39 12.17 -15.97 20.31
N LYS A 40 11.28 -16.19 19.33
CA LYS A 40 11.66 -16.17 17.91
C LYS A 40 12.17 -14.79 17.45
N VAL A 41 11.69 -13.72 18.06
CA VAL A 41 12.26 -12.37 17.84
C VAL A 41 13.69 -12.30 18.36
N ALA A 42 13.94 -12.76 19.60
CA ALA A 42 15.27 -12.78 20.20
C ALA A 42 16.27 -13.67 19.43
N GLU A 43 15.79 -14.75 18.80
CA GLU A 43 16.57 -15.65 17.96
C GLU A 43 16.80 -15.10 16.53
N GLY A 44 16.22 -13.94 16.17
CA GLY A 44 16.32 -13.35 14.83
C GLY A 44 15.50 -14.08 13.75
N VAL A 45 14.63 -15.00 14.14
CA VAL A 45 13.71 -15.71 13.24
C VAL A 45 12.53 -14.82 12.85
N ILE A 46 12.15 -13.90 13.73
CA ILE A 46 11.15 -12.88 13.48
C ILE A 46 11.79 -11.49 13.51
N GLU A 47 11.53 -10.69 12.47
CA GLU A 47 11.83 -9.27 12.41
C GLU A 47 10.53 -8.46 12.50
N ILE A 48 10.59 -7.34 13.22
CA ILE A 48 9.46 -6.42 13.38
C ILE A 48 9.87 -5.06 12.86
N ASP A 49 9.16 -4.58 11.85
CA ASP A 49 9.34 -3.25 11.28
C ASP A 49 8.12 -2.38 11.60
N THR A 50 8.34 -1.15 12.05
CA THR A 50 7.23 -0.25 12.44
C THR A 50 6.75 0.53 11.23
N LEU A 51 5.48 0.34 10.88
CA LEU A 51 4.86 1.00 9.72
C LEU A 51 4.20 2.33 10.08
N ASP A 52 3.59 2.42 11.27
CA ASP A 52 2.89 3.63 11.74
C ASP A 52 2.79 3.63 13.28
N VAL A 53 2.67 4.81 13.87
CA VAL A 53 2.62 4.98 15.33
C VAL A 53 1.59 6.01 15.78
N ALA A 54 0.91 5.72 16.89
CA ALA A 54 0.12 6.65 17.67
C ALA A 54 0.65 6.65 19.12
N PRO A 55 1.74 7.40 19.39
CA PRO A 55 2.50 7.28 20.65
C PRO A 55 1.68 7.66 21.89
N GLU A 56 0.81 8.67 21.78
CA GLU A 56 -0.09 9.09 22.87
C GLU A 56 -1.03 7.98 23.33
N LYS A 57 -1.34 7.04 22.43
CA LYS A 57 -2.15 5.85 22.70
C LYS A 57 -1.28 4.60 22.88
N GLY A 58 0.04 4.66 22.75
CA GLY A 58 0.90 3.48 22.76
C GLY A 58 0.48 2.42 21.73
N ILE A 59 -0.05 2.84 20.57
CA ILE A 59 -0.47 1.96 19.49
C ILE A 59 0.54 2.03 18.35
N TYR A 60 0.89 0.88 17.80
CA TYR A 60 1.83 0.70 16.70
C TYR A 60 1.18 -0.19 15.65
N ILE A 61 1.33 0.15 14.38
CA ILE A 61 1.09 -0.80 13.29
C ILE A 61 2.47 -1.28 12.85
N VAL A 62 2.66 -2.60 12.87
CA VAL A 62 3.95 -3.21 12.55
C VAL A 62 3.79 -4.25 11.44
N ASN A 63 4.88 -4.43 10.72
CA ASN A 63 5.09 -5.57 9.85
C ASN A 63 5.90 -6.62 10.59
N VAL A 64 5.39 -7.84 10.69
CA VAL A 64 6.07 -8.97 11.31
C VAL A 64 6.50 -9.91 10.19
N VAL A 65 7.80 -10.03 10.01
CA VAL A 65 8.44 -10.91 9.01
C VAL A 65 8.98 -12.12 9.74
N GLU A 66 8.46 -13.31 9.43
CA GLU A 66 8.99 -14.57 9.96
C GLU A 66 9.77 -15.30 8.88
N TYR A 67 11.07 -15.45 9.09
CA TYR A 67 11.99 -16.11 8.19
C TYR A 67 11.88 -17.64 8.32
N GLY A 68 11.64 -18.30 7.19
CA GLY A 68 11.62 -19.75 7.05
C GLY A 68 12.87 -20.27 6.33
N ALA A 69 12.87 -21.58 6.07
CA ALA A 69 13.97 -22.22 5.35
C ALA A 69 14.06 -21.74 3.88
N LEU A 70 15.29 -21.74 3.35
CA LEU A 70 15.59 -21.47 1.93
C LEU A 70 15.11 -20.09 1.44
N GLY A 71 15.20 -19.05 2.29
CA GLY A 71 14.83 -17.69 1.92
C GLY A 71 13.32 -17.46 1.79
N LYS A 72 12.49 -18.43 2.17
CA LYS A 72 11.05 -18.20 2.33
C LYS A 72 10.81 -17.33 3.55
N PHE A 73 9.85 -16.43 3.47
CA PHE A 73 9.39 -15.66 4.61
C PHE A 73 7.87 -15.51 4.56
N SER A 74 7.26 -15.33 5.72
CA SER A 74 5.86 -14.92 5.83
C SER A 74 5.80 -13.51 6.38
N LEU A 75 4.82 -12.74 5.90
CA LEU A 75 4.67 -11.33 6.23
C LEU A 75 3.24 -11.10 6.71
N ARG A 76 3.10 -10.60 7.93
CA ARG A 76 1.80 -10.29 8.55
C ARG A 76 1.81 -8.91 9.18
N ASN A 77 0.69 -8.20 9.11
CA ASN A 77 0.57 -6.84 9.64
C ASN A 77 -0.20 -6.90 10.96
N VAL A 78 0.34 -6.30 12.01
CA VAL A 78 -0.19 -6.42 13.37
C VAL A 78 -0.35 -5.04 13.98
N ILE A 79 -1.47 -4.82 14.67
CA ILE A 79 -1.66 -3.68 15.56
C ILE A 79 -1.23 -4.10 16.96
N ILE A 80 -0.27 -3.39 17.54
CA ILE A 80 0.23 -3.61 18.90
C ILE A 80 -0.18 -2.44 19.76
N LYS A 81 -0.86 -2.72 20.87
CA LYS A 81 -1.16 -1.76 21.93
C LYS A 81 -0.33 -2.10 23.17
N GLN A 82 0.57 -1.19 23.53
CA GLN A 82 1.37 -1.28 24.75
C GLN A 82 0.50 -0.94 25.96
N LEU A 83 0.49 -1.82 26.95
CA LEU A 83 -0.24 -1.66 28.20
C LEU A 83 0.69 -1.10 29.28
N ARG A 84 0.10 -0.45 30.29
CA ARG A 84 0.86 0.21 31.38
C ARG A 84 1.68 -0.75 32.23
N ASN A 85 1.30 -2.03 32.25
CA ASN A 85 1.99 -3.09 32.99
C ASN A 85 3.15 -3.73 32.19
N GLY A 86 3.52 -3.16 31.04
CA GLY A 86 4.58 -3.68 30.16
C GLY A 86 4.17 -4.86 29.29
N GLN A 87 2.90 -5.29 29.33
CA GLN A 87 2.36 -6.28 28.41
C GLN A 87 1.86 -5.60 27.12
N SER A 88 1.66 -6.39 26.07
CA SER A 88 1.08 -5.96 24.80
C SER A 88 -0.26 -6.65 24.55
N LEU A 89 -1.19 -5.91 23.95
CA LEU A 89 -2.38 -6.45 23.30
C LEU A 89 -2.14 -6.38 21.78
N GLU A 90 -2.31 -7.51 21.10
CA GLU A 90 -1.87 -7.67 19.71
C GLU A 90 -3.01 -8.20 18.85
N TYR A 91 -3.23 -7.57 17.71
CA TYR A 91 -4.25 -7.95 16.74
C TYR A 91 -3.65 -8.05 15.34
N LEU A 92 -3.79 -9.21 14.72
CA LEU A 92 -3.50 -9.45 13.31
C LEU A 92 -4.54 -8.70 12.45
N ILE A 93 -4.06 -7.91 11.50
CA ILE A 93 -4.90 -7.37 10.43
C ILE A 93 -5.10 -8.47 9.40
N GLU A 94 -6.30 -9.05 9.37
CA GLU A 94 -6.63 -10.07 8.39
C GLU A 94 -6.68 -9.45 7.00
N LYS A 95 -6.03 -10.12 6.05
CA LYS A 95 -6.05 -9.73 4.65
C LYS A 95 -6.84 -10.75 3.87
N HIS A 96 -7.69 -10.25 2.98
CA HIS A 96 -8.38 -11.10 2.02
C HIS A 96 -7.43 -11.42 0.86
N SER A 97 -7.65 -12.55 0.19
CA SER A 97 -6.86 -12.97 -0.96
C SER A 97 -6.85 -11.87 -2.04
N ASN A 98 -5.67 -11.58 -2.60
CA ASN A 98 -5.46 -10.58 -3.66
C ASN A 98 -5.68 -9.10 -3.28
N CYS A 99 -5.70 -8.79 -1.97
CA CYS A 99 -5.69 -7.41 -1.48
C CYS A 99 -4.35 -7.07 -0.82
N LEU A 100 -3.78 -5.92 -1.18
CA LEU A 100 -2.64 -5.34 -0.47
C LEU A 100 -3.09 -4.35 0.58
N LEU A 101 -2.50 -4.47 1.77
CA LEU A 101 -2.63 -3.45 2.80
C LEU A 101 -1.73 -2.26 2.45
N ARG A 102 -2.30 -1.06 2.48
CA ARG A 102 -1.59 0.21 2.37
C ARG A 102 -1.93 1.08 3.56
N ILE A 103 -0.91 1.77 4.07
CA ILE A 103 -1.04 2.67 5.20
C ILE A 103 -0.66 4.06 4.69
N SER A 104 -1.50 5.02 5.02
CA SER A 104 -1.29 6.44 4.75
C SER A 104 -1.34 7.21 6.07
N LYS A 105 -1.18 8.54 6.00
CA LYS A 105 -1.27 9.42 7.17
C LYS A 105 -2.57 9.22 7.97
N GLU A 106 -3.70 9.06 7.31
CA GLU A 106 -5.02 9.02 7.98
C GLU A 106 -5.73 7.67 7.89
N TYR A 107 -5.40 6.86 6.89
CA TYR A 107 -6.15 5.66 6.55
C TYR A 107 -5.27 4.42 6.49
N LEU A 108 -5.87 3.30 6.92
CA LEU A 108 -5.49 1.95 6.55
C LEU A 108 -6.42 1.51 5.41
N ALA A 109 -5.86 1.04 4.29
CA ALA A 109 -6.65 0.71 3.11
C ALA A 109 -6.28 -0.65 2.52
N PHE A 110 -7.29 -1.31 1.95
CA PHE A 110 -7.11 -2.46 1.08
C PHE A 110 -7.17 -2.00 -0.38
N VAL A 111 -6.14 -2.38 -1.13
CA VAL A 111 -5.98 -2.05 -2.55
C VAL A 111 -5.99 -3.35 -3.35
N ASP A 112 -6.69 -3.36 -4.48
CA ASP A 112 -6.73 -4.49 -5.39
C ASP A 112 -5.33 -4.70 -6.03
N GLU A 113 -4.74 -5.88 -5.80
CA GLU A 113 -3.39 -6.24 -6.27
C GLU A 113 -3.34 -6.64 -7.75
N SER A 114 -4.50 -6.78 -8.42
CA SER A 114 -4.58 -7.27 -9.80
C SER A 114 -3.76 -6.47 -10.83
N GLU A 115 -3.40 -5.22 -10.51
CA GLU A 115 -2.50 -4.41 -11.34
C GLU A 115 -1.42 -3.77 -10.46
N ASN A 116 -0.15 -3.86 -10.86
CA ASN A 116 1.04 -3.27 -10.20
C ASN A 116 1.01 -1.71 -10.10
N LYS A 117 -0.12 -1.07 -10.39
CA LYS A 117 -0.30 0.39 -10.39
C LYS A 117 -0.92 0.82 -9.07
N GLY A 118 -0.07 1.05 -8.06
CA GLY A 118 -0.47 1.41 -6.70
C GLY A 118 -0.76 2.91 -6.52
N TRP A 119 0.27 3.73 -6.33
CA TRP A 119 0.17 5.18 -6.11
C TRP A 119 1.35 5.86 -6.80
N GLY A 120 1.32 7.18 -6.88
CA GLY A 120 2.36 7.98 -7.52
C GLY A 120 1.82 8.77 -8.70
N TRP A 121 2.65 8.92 -9.72
CA TRP A 121 2.34 9.74 -10.89
C TRP A 121 1.84 8.90 -12.06
N TYR A 122 0.83 9.42 -12.75
CA TYR A 122 0.17 8.80 -13.87
C TYR A 122 0.09 9.77 -15.03
N TYR A 123 0.33 9.27 -16.24
CA TYR A 123 0.08 10.03 -17.45
C TYR A 123 -1.09 9.40 -18.19
N VAL A 124 -2.20 10.13 -18.27
CA VAL A 124 -3.39 9.70 -19.00
C VAL A 124 -3.34 10.32 -20.38
N LYS A 125 -3.45 9.48 -21.41
CA LYS A 125 -3.53 9.88 -22.81
C LYS A 125 -4.51 8.98 -23.55
N GLY A 126 -5.51 9.55 -24.20
CA GLY A 126 -6.53 8.80 -24.93
C GLY A 126 -7.30 7.82 -24.04
N ASN A 127 -7.67 8.25 -22.82
CA ASN A 127 -8.36 7.44 -21.81
C ASN A 127 -7.58 6.21 -21.30
N GLN A 128 -6.27 6.16 -21.50
CA GLN A 128 -5.40 5.09 -21.02
C GLN A 128 -4.26 5.63 -20.17
N ILE A 129 -3.85 4.86 -19.16
CA ILE A 129 -2.66 5.16 -18.38
C ILE A 129 -1.44 4.71 -19.18
N SER A 130 -0.64 5.66 -19.63
CA SER A 130 0.65 5.44 -20.29
C SER A 130 1.61 4.62 -19.43
N ASN A 131 2.49 3.86 -20.08
CA ASN A 131 3.53 3.09 -19.40
C ASN A 131 4.70 3.96 -18.89
N SER A 132 4.79 5.21 -19.34
CA SER A 132 5.83 6.15 -18.92
C SER A 132 5.28 7.56 -18.74
N LEU A 133 5.91 8.30 -17.82
CA LEU A 133 5.65 9.72 -17.60
C LEU A 133 6.35 10.58 -18.66
N PRO A 134 5.79 11.74 -19.02
CA PRO A 134 6.44 12.67 -19.94
C PRO A 134 7.84 13.06 -19.46
N LYS A 135 8.82 12.95 -20.36
CA LYS A 135 10.24 13.29 -20.14
C LYS A 135 10.95 12.47 -19.05
N SER A 136 10.39 11.38 -18.53
CA SER A 136 11.03 10.60 -17.47
C SER A 136 12.44 10.14 -17.85
N GLN A 137 12.63 9.64 -19.08
CA GLN A 137 13.95 9.23 -19.57
C GLN A 137 14.94 10.40 -19.67
N GLN A 138 14.50 11.55 -20.18
CA GLN A 138 15.35 12.75 -20.25
C GLN A 138 15.79 13.23 -18.85
N LEU A 139 14.90 13.12 -17.87
CA LEU A 139 15.22 13.42 -16.47
C LEU A 139 16.22 12.42 -15.90
N ILE A 140 16.06 11.11 -16.16
CA ILE A 140 17.05 10.09 -15.77
C ILE A 140 18.42 10.44 -16.37
N ASP A 141 18.48 10.74 -17.65
CA ASP A 141 19.73 11.04 -18.35
C ASP A 141 20.37 12.31 -17.79
N SER A 142 19.57 13.35 -17.52
CA SER A 142 20.05 14.58 -16.87
C SER A 142 20.60 14.33 -15.47
N LEU A 143 19.92 13.50 -14.66
CA LEU A 143 20.36 13.16 -13.31
C LEU A 143 21.67 12.35 -13.31
N LYS A 144 21.91 11.51 -14.33
CA LYS A 144 23.15 10.73 -14.50
C LYS A 144 24.35 11.61 -14.86
N LEU A 145 24.14 12.77 -15.49
CA LEU A 145 25.22 13.69 -15.85
C LEU A 145 25.79 14.45 -14.66
N LEU A 146 25.06 14.51 -13.54
CA LEU A 146 25.49 15.21 -12.33
C LEU A 146 26.67 14.47 -11.65
N PRO A 147 27.78 15.16 -11.30
CA PRO A 147 28.97 14.53 -10.73
C PRO A 147 28.71 13.68 -9.49
N GLU A 148 27.82 14.12 -8.60
CA GLU A 148 27.44 13.44 -7.37
C GLU A 148 26.65 12.14 -7.61
N ASN A 149 26.15 11.93 -8.82
CA ASN A 149 25.32 10.78 -9.17
C ASN A 149 26.03 9.72 -10.04
N LYS A 150 27.31 9.92 -10.39
CA LYS A 150 28.05 9.07 -11.36
C LYS A 150 28.08 7.57 -11.01
N ASP A 151 28.12 7.23 -9.72
CA ASP A 151 28.20 5.84 -9.26
C ASP A 151 26.82 5.18 -9.04
N PHE A 152 25.72 5.89 -9.32
CA PHE A 152 24.39 5.39 -9.04
C PHE A 152 23.76 4.75 -10.28
N TYR A 153 23.12 3.60 -10.07
CA TYR A 153 22.08 3.15 -10.97
C TYR A 153 20.80 3.95 -10.68
N ILE A 154 20.33 4.69 -11.68
CA ILE A 154 19.11 5.50 -11.59
C ILE A 154 18.04 4.87 -12.47
N GLY A 155 16.89 4.58 -11.87
CA GLY A 155 15.68 4.16 -12.57
C GLY A 155 14.45 4.88 -12.04
N GLU A 156 13.31 4.63 -12.67
CA GLU A 156 12.04 5.27 -12.33
C GLU A 156 10.92 4.22 -12.27
N SER A 157 10.03 4.37 -11.30
CA SER A 157 8.80 3.59 -11.22
C SER A 157 7.71 4.43 -10.55
N ASN A 158 6.55 4.55 -11.22
CA ASN A 158 5.38 5.32 -10.76
C ASN A 158 5.71 6.77 -10.37
N GLY A 159 6.66 7.40 -11.06
CA GLY A 159 7.12 8.75 -10.78
C GLY A 159 8.04 8.88 -9.58
N ILE A 160 8.63 7.78 -9.09
CA ILE A 160 9.69 7.80 -8.09
C ILE A 160 11.00 7.40 -8.76
N PHE A 161 11.94 8.34 -8.82
CA PHE A 161 13.30 8.12 -9.29
C PHE A 161 14.11 7.55 -8.14
N PHE A 162 14.62 6.34 -8.28
CA PHE A 162 15.42 5.67 -7.25
C PHE A 162 16.89 5.67 -7.62
N PHE A 163 17.75 5.93 -6.64
CA PHE A 163 19.20 5.95 -6.78
C PHE A 163 19.76 4.77 -6.01
N ASN A 164 20.26 3.76 -6.73
CA ASN A 164 20.81 2.56 -6.14
C ASN A 164 22.34 2.54 -6.25
N LYS A 165 23.03 2.13 -5.18
CA LYS A 165 24.47 1.86 -5.16
C LYS A 165 24.70 0.50 -4.52
N ASN A 166 25.46 -0.38 -5.18
CA ASN A 166 25.76 -1.74 -4.70
C ASN A 166 24.49 -2.55 -4.33
N GLY A 167 23.45 -2.46 -5.16
CA GLY A 167 22.18 -3.17 -4.94
C GLY A 167 21.28 -2.59 -3.85
N ARG A 168 21.67 -1.49 -3.19
CA ARG A 168 20.87 -0.83 -2.14
C ARG A 168 20.33 0.51 -2.62
N ARG A 169 19.07 0.82 -2.26
CA ARG A 169 18.48 2.15 -2.47
C ARG A 169 19.08 3.13 -1.48
N ILE A 170 19.68 4.21 -1.98
CA ILE A 170 20.36 5.22 -1.18
C ILE A 170 19.50 6.48 -1.05
N LYS A 171 18.85 6.91 -2.13
CA LYS A 171 17.92 8.04 -2.11
C LYS A 171 16.84 7.86 -3.18
N SER A 172 15.80 8.66 -3.08
CA SER A 172 14.73 8.75 -4.07
C SER A 172 14.29 10.18 -4.28
N ILE A 173 13.85 10.50 -5.49
CA ILE A 173 13.31 11.81 -5.87
C ILE A 173 11.93 11.59 -6.46
N ASN A 174 10.95 12.37 -6.02
CA ASN A 174 9.61 12.36 -6.56
C ASN A 174 9.56 13.16 -7.88
N TYR A 175 8.91 12.64 -8.92
CA TYR A 175 8.73 13.30 -10.23
C TYR A 175 8.18 14.72 -10.10
N GLY A 176 7.25 14.93 -9.17
CA GLY A 176 6.71 16.24 -8.84
C GLY A 176 7.79 17.27 -8.55
N ASN A 177 8.81 16.91 -7.77
CA ASN A 177 9.93 17.81 -7.42
C ASN A 177 10.76 18.26 -8.63
N LEU A 178 10.62 17.58 -9.78
CA LEU A 178 11.33 17.91 -11.01
C LEU A 178 10.48 18.72 -12.00
N VAL A 179 9.15 18.68 -11.86
CA VAL A 179 8.22 19.25 -12.85
C VAL A 179 7.30 20.34 -12.29
N THR A 180 7.17 20.42 -10.97
CA THR A 180 6.45 21.50 -10.31
C THR A 180 7.38 22.68 -10.01
N LYS A 181 6.80 23.86 -9.85
CA LYS A 181 7.46 25.08 -9.39
C LYS A 181 7.48 25.18 -7.86
N ILE A 182 6.71 24.32 -7.18
CA ILE A 182 6.67 24.26 -5.72
C ILE A 182 7.94 23.56 -5.24
N ALA A 183 8.82 24.33 -4.61
CA ALA A 183 9.95 23.77 -3.91
C ALA A 183 9.45 22.93 -2.71
N SER A 184 9.88 21.66 -2.68
CA SER A 184 9.80 20.81 -1.48
C SER A 184 8.38 20.46 -1.00
N LEU A 185 7.46 20.13 -1.92
CA LEU A 185 6.18 19.55 -1.53
C LEU A 185 6.36 18.12 -1.02
N ASP A 186 5.87 17.85 0.20
CA ASP A 186 5.80 16.50 0.74
C ASP A 186 4.57 15.77 0.19
N PHE A 187 4.78 15.07 -0.93
CA PHE A 187 3.77 14.27 -1.62
C PHE A 187 3.20 13.12 -0.79
N GLU A 188 3.92 12.63 0.23
CA GLU A 188 3.46 11.53 1.10
C GLU A 188 2.47 12.02 2.14
N SER A 189 2.51 13.31 2.48
CA SER A 189 1.63 13.95 3.45
C SER A 189 0.28 14.43 2.89
N LEU A 190 0.12 14.41 1.56
CA LEU A 190 -1.09 14.89 0.88
C LEU A 190 -2.31 14.03 1.21
N ASP A 191 -3.47 14.69 1.36
CA ASP A 191 -4.74 14.00 1.53
C ASP A 191 -4.98 13.03 0.38
N TYR A 192 -5.61 11.89 0.68
CA TYR A 192 -6.02 10.93 -0.33
C TYR A 192 -7.09 11.48 -1.27
N LYS A 193 -6.63 12.07 -2.38
CA LYS A 193 -7.39 12.72 -3.44
C LYS A 193 -6.70 12.46 -4.78
N LEU A 194 -7.39 12.75 -5.89
CA LEU A 194 -6.77 12.79 -7.21
C LEU A 194 -6.29 14.21 -7.48
N TYR A 195 -5.01 14.36 -7.79
CA TYR A 195 -4.39 15.64 -8.14
C TYR A 195 -4.02 15.68 -9.62
N LYS A 196 -4.09 16.86 -10.24
CA LYS A 196 -3.68 17.12 -11.62
C LYS A 196 -2.56 18.14 -11.65
N LEU A 197 -1.53 17.91 -12.49
CA LEU A 197 -0.51 18.90 -12.75
C LEU A 197 -1.07 20.00 -13.67
N VAL A 198 -1.07 21.25 -13.21
CA VAL A 198 -1.58 22.43 -13.93
C VAL A 198 -0.56 23.56 -13.80
N ALA A 199 -0.04 24.05 -14.93
CA ALA A 199 0.87 25.21 -14.99
C ALA A 199 2.12 25.16 -14.08
N GLY A 200 2.57 23.95 -13.68
CA GLY A 200 3.68 23.74 -12.75
C GLY A 200 3.26 23.65 -11.28
N ASP A 201 1.96 23.56 -10.99
CA ASP A 201 1.39 23.30 -9.67
C ASP A 201 0.58 21.99 -9.71
N ILE A 202 0.13 21.48 -8.56
CA ILE A 202 -0.84 20.38 -8.45
C ILE A 202 -2.16 20.89 -7.86
N GLU A 203 -3.26 20.50 -8.47
CA GLU A 203 -4.61 20.85 -8.01
C GLU A 203 -5.40 19.59 -7.69
N ALA A 204 -6.10 19.57 -6.55
CA ALA A 204 -7.02 18.49 -6.22
C ALA A 204 -8.26 18.59 -7.12
N ILE A 205 -8.52 17.57 -7.93
CA ILE A 205 -9.62 17.54 -8.90
C ILE A 205 -10.70 16.51 -8.59
N SER A 206 -10.41 15.55 -7.71
CA SER A 206 -11.42 14.64 -7.14
C SER A 206 -11.05 14.24 -5.72
N ALA A 207 -12.07 14.01 -4.88
CA ALA A 207 -11.91 13.42 -3.56
C ALA A 207 -11.59 11.91 -3.59
N ASN A 208 -11.61 11.27 -4.76
CA ASN A 208 -11.37 9.84 -4.93
C ASN A 208 -10.27 9.57 -5.97
N GLY A 209 -9.18 8.93 -5.54
CA GLY A 209 -8.08 8.53 -6.44
C GLY A 209 -8.52 7.58 -7.56
N ASN A 210 -9.62 6.84 -7.38
CA ASN A 210 -10.15 5.91 -8.38
C ASN A 210 -10.79 6.61 -9.59
N ASP A 211 -10.97 7.94 -9.54
CA ASP A 211 -11.54 8.70 -10.65
C ASP A 211 -10.53 8.99 -11.78
N LEU A 212 -9.30 8.48 -11.69
CA LEU A 212 -8.22 8.71 -12.66
C LEU A 212 -8.64 8.45 -14.12
N LEU A 213 -9.29 7.31 -14.40
CA LEU A 213 -9.71 6.94 -15.75
C LEU A 213 -10.96 7.70 -16.24
N LYS A 214 -11.59 8.51 -15.39
CA LYS A 214 -12.68 9.42 -15.77
C LYS A 214 -12.16 10.76 -16.26
N GLN A 215 -10.86 11.03 -16.09
CA GLN A 215 -10.27 12.32 -16.41
C GLN A 215 -9.83 12.42 -17.87
N SER A 216 -9.77 13.65 -18.37
CA SER A 216 -9.16 13.97 -19.67
C SER A 216 -7.66 13.67 -19.69
N ASP A 217 -7.05 13.78 -20.86
CA ASP A 217 -5.59 13.75 -21.00
C ASP A 217 -4.89 14.71 -20.02
N GLY A 218 -3.77 14.26 -19.44
CA GLY A 218 -3.03 15.01 -18.45
C GLY A 218 -2.11 14.17 -17.58
N ILE A 219 -1.33 14.86 -16.76
CA ILE A 219 -0.46 14.24 -15.75
C ILE A 219 -1.16 14.37 -14.39
N TYR A 220 -1.27 13.26 -13.69
CA TYR A 220 -2.00 13.13 -12.44
C TYR A 220 -1.11 12.55 -11.36
N PHE A 221 -1.42 12.88 -10.12
CA PHE A 221 -0.77 12.33 -8.94
C PHE A 221 -1.84 11.77 -7.98
N ILE A 222 -1.56 10.59 -7.43
CA ILE A 222 -2.39 9.96 -6.41
C ILE A 222 -1.45 9.60 -5.24
N PRO A 223 -1.60 10.22 -4.05
CA PRO A 223 -0.83 9.84 -2.88
C PRO A 223 -1.25 8.47 -2.35
N SER A 224 -0.46 7.91 -1.44
CA SER A 224 -0.86 6.73 -0.64
C SER A 224 -2.22 7.00 0.04
N PRO A 225 -3.16 6.04 0.10
CA PRO A 225 -3.02 4.61 -0.22
C PRO A 225 -3.09 4.21 -1.71
N GLY A 226 -3.43 5.12 -2.63
CA GLY A 226 -3.28 4.90 -4.08
C GLY A 226 -4.56 4.70 -4.91
N TYR A 227 -4.36 4.40 -6.18
CA TYR A 227 -5.38 3.99 -7.13
C TYR A 227 -5.90 2.58 -6.81
N LYS A 228 -7.16 2.30 -7.13
CA LYS A 228 -7.89 1.05 -6.85
C LYS A 228 -8.02 0.69 -5.37
N VAL A 229 -8.16 1.70 -4.51
CA VAL A 229 -8.58 1.45 -3.12
C VAL A 229 -9.98 0.86 -3.13
N VAL A 230 -10.12 -0.34 -2.56
CA VAL A 230 -11.39 -1.05 -2.42
C VAL A 230 -12.08 -0.66 -1.12
N ALA A 231 -11.31 -0.59 -0.03
CA ALA A 231 -11.79 -0.18 1.27
C ALA A 231 -10.75 0.66 2.00
N LYS A 232 -11.19 1.67 2.77
CA LYS A 232 -10.32 2.51 3.59
C LYS A 232 -10.94 2.80 4.96
N PHE A 233 -10.17 2.58 5.99
CA PHE A 233 -10.58 2.70 7.38
C PHE A 233 -9.77 3.81 8.05
N ASN A 234 -10.47 4.74 8.70
CA ASN A 234 -9.83 5.84 9.41
C ASN A 234 -9.05 5.29 10.62
N LYS A 235 -7.74 5.55 10.67
CA LYS A 235 -6.86 5.04 11.73
C LYS A 235 -7.29 5.52 13.12
N MET A 236 -7.75 6.76 13.25
CA MET A 236 -8.19 7.28 14.55
C MET A 236 -9.40 6.53 15.11
N LYS A 237 -10.35 6.11 14.24
CA LYS A 237 -11.46 5.25 14.67
C LYS A 237 -10.95 3.88 15.14
N ILE A 238 -10.05 3.25 14.39
CA ILE A 238 -9.44 1.97 14.77
C ILE A 238 -8.70 2.10 16.11
N TYR A 239 -7.84 3.10 16.24
CA TYR A 239 -7.07 3.37 17.44
C TYR A 239 -7.97 3.69 18.64
N GLY A 240 -9.08 4.41 18.44
CA GLY A 240 -10.09 4.64 19.47
C GLY A 240 -10.69 3.34 20.00
N VAL A 241 -11.07 2.41 19.11
CA VAL A 241 -11.61 1.10 19.49
C VAL A 241 -10.56 0.26 20.20
N VAL A 242 -9.35 0.10 19.62
CA VAL A 242 -8.25 -0.69 20.21
C VAL A 242 -7.85 -0.16 21.59
N ASP A 243 -7.78 1.16 21.75
CA ASP A 243 -7.47 1.79 23.03
C ASP A 243 -8.57 1.54 24.06
N SER A 244 -9.85 1.59 23.66
CA SER A 244 -10.99 1.34 24.54
C SER A 244 -11.05 -0.11 25.02
N ILE A 245 -10.91 -1.08 24.11
CA ILE A 245 -10.95 -2.51 24.48
C ILE A 245 -9.74 -2.93 25.31
N SER A 246 -8.62 -2.21 25.21
CA SER A 246 -7.42 -2.51 26.02
C SER A 246 -7.63 -2.29 27.52
N GLN A 247 -8.70 -1.59 27.90
CA GLN A 247 -9.08 -1.37 29.30
C GLN A 247 -9.96 -2.50 29.86
N LEU A 248 -10.40 -3.44 29.00
CA LEU A 248 -11.22 -4.57 29.43
C LEU A 248 -10.34 -5.63 30.10
N SER A 249 -10.87 -6.30 31.11
CA SER A 249 -10.21 -7.45 31.74
C SER A 249 -9.99 -8.60 30.74
N ASN A 250 -10.95 -8.78 29.82
CA ASN A 250 -10.89 -9.77 28.75
C ASN A 250 -11.18 -9.10 27.40
N PRO A 251 -10.15 -8.58 26.70
CA PRO A 251 -10.31 -8.02 25.37
C PRO A 251 -10.80 -9.09 24.37
N PRO A 252 -11.69 -8.72 23.42
CA PRO A 252 -12.32 -9.66 22.50
C PRO A 252 -11.30 -10.34 21.58
N GLU A 253 -11.60 -11.57 21.18
CA GLU A 253 -10.76 -12.32 20.24
C GLU A 253 -10.83 -11.77 18.82
N ASN A 254 -11.95 -11.16 18.41
CA ASN A 254 -12.14 -10.58 17.08
C ASN A 254 -12.76 -9.18 17.18
N ILE A 255 -12.36 -8.29 16.26
CA ILE A 255 -12.96 -6.95 16.09
C ILE A 255 -13.22 -6.74 14.60
N GLU A 256 -14.40 -6.25 14.27
CA GLU A 256 -14.82 -5.94 12.90
C GLU A 256 -15.07 -4.45 12.75
N PHE A 257 -14.56 -3.86 11.66
CA PHE A 257 -14.91 -2.51 11.23
C PHE A 257 -15.58 -2.58 9.87
N ASN A 258 -16.80 -2.03 9.80
CA ASN A 258 -17.58 -1.94 8.58
C ASN A 258 -17.47 -0.53 7.99
N LEU A 259 -17.29 -0.43 6.67
CA LEU A 259 -17.50 0.85 5.98
C LEU A 259 -18.99 1.22 6.10
N GLN A 260 -19.29 2.29 6.84
CA GLN A 260 -20.61 2.92 6.78
C GLN A 260 -20.75 3.62 5.42
N GLU A 261 -21.87 3.38 4.73
CA GLU A 261 -22.23 4.04 3.47
C GLU A 261 -22.44 5.56 3.64
#